data_AF-A0AAJ2VZQ8-F1
#
_entry.id   AF-A0AAJ2VZQ8-F1
#
_cell.length_a   1.000
_cell.length_b   1.000
_cell.length_c   1.000
_cell.angle_alpha   90.00
_cell.angle_beta   90.00
_cell.angle_gamma   90.00
#
_symmetry.space_group_name_H-M   'P 1'
#
loop_
_entity.id
_entity.type
_entity.pdbx_description
1 polymer ?
#
loop_
_entity_poly.entity_id
_entity_poly.type
_entity_poly.pdbx_seq_one_letter_code
_entity_poly.pdbx_strand_id
1 'polypeptide(L)'
;MLQNQSLLSNLYFFDNNLQLHDNFTYESLLGKFFINSSYLFNNDVLDNTLPKDIKVLDIPRVTTYNDDNITTDISAQLSLFVINNNRIKIPSKVEYVIRKYVSRKLLKEIHKDVEVAIELCLLFCTQLNSTYFDIKNGSQPSGWKSLRAEYLRDFLSLNPLTYKKVIKALEEPLKKGAILECDHISIIGEKNHFYRLTPPYLGKGIVSYDLKTKEAKSLLNKHYYRVLSEAKKNPICENLIRFYQDITLPSIDQINKEADRLIASGYVTKKGKKLRKLNGHARTYYKNHKELSFVEDAIEIFEYLTDNVLLIPTFGGVKSGGRVVDYFTLMPSWIRNLVLINGQAHVECDYSCLHPNIAITLYDGSASYLTHGDLGSELNIDVNTVKKEHLSFFNKEVWQMQQSPLYPYYQHNEPIMLQNIIAEKYSSQYKHKITSRRLFAKEVEVMTAVIQQLNKEGIFVGYVYDALFFHPDYAKRIKEVMDTVIQQYGIKTVAKLSNKEKQNPDMETLKESKLIWHCI
;
A
#
# COMPACT_ATOMS: atom_id res chain seq x y z
N MET A 1 1.58 -19.75 29.24
CA MET A 1 0.75 -18.65 29.79
C MET A 1 1.51 -17.34 29.60
N LEU A 2 1.24 -16.64 28.50
CA LEU A 2 1.71 -15.27 28.25
C LEU A 2 0.45 -14.43 28.09
N GLN A 3 0.24 -13.50 29.03
CA GLN A 3 -0.94 -12.67 29.11
C GLN A 3 -0.91 -11.57 28.06
N ASN A 4 -2.06 -11.35 27.42
CA ASN A 4 -2.42 -10.15 26.68
C ASN A 4 -2.06 -8.89 27.49
N GLN A 5 -1.17 -8.06 26.96
CA GLN A 5 -1.04 -6.67 27.40
C GLN A 5 -1.56 -5.78 26.27
N SER A 6 -2.56 -4.98 26.59
CA SER A 6 -3.01 -3.88 25.73
C SER A 6 -1.88 -2.85 25.62
N LEU A 7 -1.82 -2.17 24.48
CA LEU A 7 -0.82 -1.16 24.12
C LEU A 7 -0.83 0.12 25.01
N LEU A 8 -1.63 0.17 26.09
CA LEU A 8 -2.02 1.41 26.79
C LEU A 8 -1.49 1.54 28.23
N SER A 9 -0.70 0.62 28.77
CA SER A 9 -0.40 0.60 30.21
C SER A 9 0.64 1.61 30.74
N ASN A 10 1.16 2.55 29.94
CA ASN A 10 2.33 3.37 30.37
C ASN A 10 2.17 4.90 30.34
N LEU A 11 0.97 5.50 30.24
CA LEU A 11 0.86 6.96 30.12
C LEU A 11 -0.21 7.60 31.00
N TYR A 12 0.24 8.15 32.11
CA TYR A 12 -0.42 9.24 32.82
C TYR A 12 0.63 10.34 33.08
N PHE A 13 0.30 11.59 32.72
CA PHE A 13 0.60 12.89 33.38
C PHE A 13 0.84 14.07 32.38
N PHE A 14 -0.10 15.05 32.44
CA PHE A 14 -0.05 16.52 32.21
C PHE A 14 0.24 17.19 30.84
N ASP A 15 -0.84 17.69 30.22
CA ASP A 15 -1.29 19.07 29.91
C ASP A 15 -0.40 20.27 29.46
N ASN A 16 -0.90 20.89 28.37
CA ASN A 16 -1.07 22.34 28.03
C ASN A 16 0.01 23.18 27.29
N ASN A 17 -0.33 23.58 26.04
CA ASN A 17 -0.62 24.96 25.53
C ASN A 17 0.06 25.50 24.22
N LEU A 18 -0.80 26.10 23.36
CA LEU A 18 -0.67 27.12 22.28
C LEU A 18 0.04 26.80 20.92
N GLN A 19 -0.62 26.84 19.74
CA GLN A 19 -1.11 27.95 18.84
C GLN A 19 0.01 28.70 18.05
N LEU A 20 -0.04 29.09 16.76
CA LEU A 20 -0.88 28.92 15.54
C LEU A 20 -0.19 29.71 14.36
N HIS A 21 -0.74 29.59 13.12
CA HIS A 21 -0.63 30.44 11.89
C HIS A 21 0.43 30.10 10.81
N ASP A 22 0.08 29.61 9.59
CA ASP A 22 -0.60 30.20 8.39
C ASP A 22 0.42 30.87 7.41
N ASN A 23 0.38 30.87 6.06
CA ASN A 23 -0.55 30.46 4.99
C ASN A 23 0.15 30.59 3.58
N PHE A 24 -0.52 30.11 2.52
CA PHE A 24 -0.54 30.57 1.10
C PHE A 24 0.24 29.86 -0.05
N THR A 25 -0.25 30.07 -1.28
CA THR A 25 -0.65 29.12 -2.37
C THR A 25 0.10 29.24 -3.72
N TYR A 26 0.12 28.11 -4.46
CA TYR A 26 0.01 27.80 -5.92
C TYR A 26 0.23 28.85 -7.04
N GLU A 27 1.02 28.53 -8.10
CA GLU A 27 0.55 28.01 -9.42
C GLU A 27 1.62 27.85 -10.54
N SER A 28 1.51 26.71 -11.27
CA SER A 28 1.65 26.47 -12.74
C SER A 28 2.98 26.22 -13.49
N LEU A 29 2.82 25.37 -14.53
CA LEU A 29 3.50 25.26 -15.87
C LEU A 29 4.48 24.11 -16.21
N LEU A 30 3.88 23.00 -16.66
CA LEU A 30 4.07 22.16 -17.87
C LEU A 30 5.45 21.98 -18.57
N GLY A 31 5.79 20.71 -18.87
CA GLY A 31 6.78 20.33 -19.92
C GLY A 31 7.08 18.82 -20.12
N LYS A 32 6.29 18.15 -20.98
CA LYS A 32 6.62 17.17 -22.05
C LYS A 32 7.50 15.88 -21.86
N PHE A 33 6.83 14.71 -22.05
CA PHE A 33 7.08 13.56 -22.98
C PHE A 33 7.88 12.25 -22.66
N PHE A 34 7.14 11.11 -22.83
CA PHE A 34 7.42 9.71 -23.28
C PHE A 34 8.23 8.67 -22.42
N ILE A 35 7.65 7.50 -22.05
CA ILE A 35 7.73 6.12 -22.66
C ILE A 35 7.01 5.02 -21.80
N ASN A 36 6.62 3.93 -22.49
CA ASN A 36 5.88 2.67 -22.26
C ASN A 36 5.88 1.85 -20.93
N SER A 37 4.74 1.15 -20.77
CA SER A 37 4.50 -0.24 -20.28
C SER A 37 5.14 -0.72 -18.96
N SER A 38 4.41 -1.01 -17.89
CA SER A 38 3.66 -2.27 -17.65
C SER A 38 3.03 -2.19 -16.24
N TYR A 39 1.98 -2.95 -15.95
CA TYR A 39 1.30 -2.95 -14.64
C TYR A 39 2.25 -3.45 -13.55
N LEU A 40 2.78 -2.53 -12.75
CA LEU A 40 3.56 -2.79 -11.56
C LEU A 40 2.87 -2.03 -10.42
N PHE A 41 2.49 -2.76 -9.37
CA PHE A 41 2.27 -2.16 -8.05
C PHE A 41 3.61 -1.56 -7.63
N ASN A 42 3.80 -0.28 -7.94
CA ASN A 42 4.96 0.47 -7.50
C ASN A 42 4.62 1.14 -6.17
N ASN A 43 5.49 0.92 -5.17
CA ASN A 43 5.84 1.94 -4.20
C ASN A 43 6.55 3.10 -4.93
N ASP A 44 5.85 3.78 -5.85
CA ASP A 44 6.31 5.00 -6.50
C ASP A 44 6.02 6.14 -5.50
N VAL A 45 6.87 6.26 -4.46
CA VAL A 45 6.91 7.44 -3.58
C VAL A 45 7.52 8.59 -4.34
N LEU A 46 6.75 9.32 -5.14
CA LEU A 46 7.15 10.65 -5.63
C LEU A 46 5.92 11.50 -5.97
N ASP A 47 5.90 12.70 -5.39
CA ASP A 47 5.55 13.91 -6.13
C ASP A 47 6.81 14.77 -6.33
N ASN A 48 6.88 15.43 -7.49
CA ASN A 48 7.89 16.40 -7.87
C ASN A 48 7.33 17.80 -7.61
N THR A 49 7.43 18.33 -6.40
CA THR A 49 7.18 19.77 -6.14
C THR A 49 8.05 20.28 -4.98
N LEU A 50 9.30 20.65 -5.28
CA LEU A 50 10.02 21.68 -4.53
C LEU A 50 10.47 22.74 -5.55
N PRO A 51 10.31 24.05 -5.27
CA PRO A 51 10.71 25.09 -6.20
C PRO A 51 12.22 24.97 -6.46
N LYS A 52 12.59 24.84 -7.73
CA LYS A 52 13.95 25.14 -8.18
C LYS A 52 14.14 26.64 -8.07
N ASP A 53 14.66 27.09 -6.95
CA ASP A 53 15.62 28.19 -6.86
C ASP A 53 16.11 28.34 -5.42
N ILE A 54 17.00 27.43 -5.03
CA ILE A 54 17.99 27.75 -4.00
C ILE A 54 19.33 27.30 -4.56
N LYS A 55 20.16 28.28 -4.94
CA LYS A 55 21.62 28.06 -4.98
C LYS A 55 22.00 27.58 -3.58
N VAL A 56 22.24 26.27 -3.44
CA VAL A 56 22.80 25.72 -2.20
C VAL A 56 24.20 26.28 -2.10
N LEU A 57 24.33 27.36 -1.33
CA LEU A 57 25.59 27.76 -0.74
C LEU A 57 25.99 26.64 0.22
N ASP A 58 27.14 26.04 -0.06
CA ASP A 58 27.86 25.16 0.85
C ASP A 58 28.00 25.87 2.21
N ILE A 59 27.40 25.30 3.26
CA ILE A 59 27.75 25.63 4.64
C ILE A 59 28.09 24.32 5.36
N PRO A 60 29.33 24.17 5.86
CA PRO A 60 29.73 23.00 6.62
C PRO A 60 29.37 23.19 8.11
N ARG A 61 28.98 22.09 8.74
CA ARG A 61 29.32 21.65 10.13
C ARG A 61 28.13 21.10 10.90
N VAL A 62 28.37 19.85 11.32
CA VAL A 62 27.96 19.23 12.57
C VAL A 62 27.85 20.23 13.72
N THR A 63 26.71 20.21 14.41
CA THR A 63 26.65 20.41 15.87
C THR A 63 25.76 19.34 16.48
N THR A 64 26.37 18.60 17.41
CA THR A 64 25.73 17.73 18.39
C THR A 64 24.69 18.49 19.20
N TYR A 65 23.46 17.99 19.23
CA TYR A 65 22.50 18.30 20.29
C TYR A 65 21.91 16.99 20.79
N ASN A 66 22.33 16.63 22.00
CA ASN A 66 21.50 15.84 22.91
C ASN A 66 20.38 16.78 23.35
N ASP A 67 19.13 16.33 23.27
CA ASP A 67 18.04 16.93 24.05
C ASP A 67 17.21 15.80 24.66
N ASP A 68 17.46 15.60 25.96
CA ASP A 68 16.64 14.86 26.89
C ASP A 68 15.44 15.73 27.25
N ASN A 69 14.34 15.63 26.51
CA ASN A 69 13.01 16.07 26.94
C ASN A 69 11.93 15.42 26.06
N ILE A 70 11.54 14.20 26.42
CA ILE A 70 10.38 13.51 25.83
C ILE A 70 9.13 14.00 26.58
N THR A 71 8.53 15.08 26.10
CA THR A 71 7.20 15.55 26.54
C THR A 71 6.11 14.93 25.68
N THR A 72 5.22 14.15 26.31
CA THR A 72 3.76 13.95 26.08
C THR A 72 3.13 14.03 24.68
N ASP A 73 3.85 13.73 23.59
CA ASP A 73 3.22 13.54 22.27
C ASP A 73 3.08 12.03 21.95
N ILE A 74 1.84 11.53 21.96
CA ILE A 74 1.51 10.16 21.51
C ILE A 74 2.00 9.92 20.06
N SER A 75 2.05 10.98 19.24
CA SER A 75 2.65 10.95 17.91
C SER A 75 4.16 10.73 17.96
N ALA A 76 4.85 11.22 18.99
CA ALA A 76 6.28 10.97 19.20
C ALA A 76 6.54 9.52 19.60
N GLN A 77 5.62 8.87 20.33
CA GLN A 77 5.78 7.47 20.73
C GLN A 77 5.57 6.50 19.58
N LEU A 78 4.54 6.70 18.75
CA LEU A 78 4.38 5.92 17.52
C LEU A 78 5.60 6.12 16.59
N SER A 79 6.12 7.34 16.55
CA SER A 79 7.38 7.66 15.86
C SER A 79 8.54 6.84 16.46
N LEU A 80 8.71 6.79 17.79
CA LEU A 80 9.76 6.02 18.47
C LEU A 80 9.67 4.50 18.22
N PHE A 81 8.45 3.94 18.15
CA PHE A 81 8.23 2.53 17.80
C PHE A 81 8.68 2.22 16.37
N VAL A 82 8.36 3.10 15.42
CA VAL A 82 8.76 2.97 14.01
C VAL A 82 10.27 3.20 13.83
N ILE A 83 10.85 4.14 14.59
CA ILE A 83 12.22 4.64 14.40
C ILE A 83 13.29 3.76 15.05
N ASN A 84 12.97 2.92 16.04
CA ASN A 84 13.97 2.06 16.70
C ASN A 84 13.90 0.59 16.28
N ASN A 85 13.16 0.27 15.22
CA ASN A 85 13.09 -1.09 14.70
C ASN A 85 14.32 -1.41 13.82
N ASN A 86 15.27 -2.16 14.40
CA ASN A 86 16.48 -2.61 13.71
C ASN A 86 16.28 -3.85 12.85
N ARG A 87 15.06 -4.41 12.81
CA ARG A 87 14.75 -5.65 12.09
C ARG A 87 14.24 -5.33 10.70
N ILE A 88 14.91 -5.90 9.70
CA ILE A 88 14.53 -5.79 8.29
C ILE A 88 14.11 -7.15 7.73
N LYS A 89 13.33 -7.13 6.66
CA LYS A 89 13.04 -8.32 5.85
C LYS A 89 14.01 -8.37 4.67
N ILE A 90 14.60 -9.51 4.38
CA ILE A 90 15.54 -9.70 3.25
C ILE A 90 15.19 -10.97 2.46
N PRO A 91 15.56 -11.05 1.17
CA PRO A 91 15.36 -12.27 0.41
C PRO A 91 16.15 -13.45 1.00
N SER A 92 15.54 -14.63 1.04
CA SER A 92 16.15 -15.85 1.56
C SER A 92 17.51 -16.12 0.92
N LYS A 93 18.47 -16.60 1.73
CA LYS A 93 19.84 -17.00 1.34
C LYS A 93 20.80 -15.87 0.93
N VAL A 94 20.32 -14.65 0.72
CA VAL A 94 21.16 -13.53 0.27
C VAL A 94 22.26 -13.20 1.29
N GLU A 95 21.92 -13.11 2.58
CA GLU A 95 22.88 -12.82 3.64
C GLU A 95 24.05 -13.82 3.69
N TYR A 96 23.72 -15.11 3.68
CA TYR A 96 24.71 -16.19 3.66
C TYR A 96 25.63 -16.08 2.45
N VAL A 97 25.06 -15.78 1.28
CA VAL A 97 25.84 -15.69 0.04
C VAL A 97 26.77 -14.50 0.04
N ILE A 98 26.32 -13.32 0.50
CA ILE A 98 27.18 -12.14 0.60
C ILE A 98 28.37 -12.47 1.51
N ARG A 99 28.12 -13.03 2.70
CA ARG A 99 29.17 -13.36 3.65
C ARG A 99 30.18 -14.37 3.14
N LYS A 100 29.70 -15.42 2.45
CA LYS A 100 30.54 -16.56 2.08
C LYS A 100 31.23 -16.41 0.74
N TYR A 101 30.59 -15.73 -0.22
CA TYR A 101 31.01 -15.80 -1.63
C TYR A 101 31.37 -14.45 -2.23
N VAL A 102 30.85 -13.32 -1.73
CA VAL A 102 31.28 -12.01 -2.22
C VAL A 102 32.68 -11.71 -1.68
N SER A 103 33.58 -11.27 -2.57
CA SER A 103 34.98 -11.09 -2.20
C SER A 103 35.15 -10.00 -1.13
N ARG A 104 36.02 -10.25 -0.14
CA ARG A 104 36.36 -9.25 0.89
C ARG A 104 36.92 -7.96 0.29
N LYS A 105 37.57 -8.04 -0.89
CA LYS A 105 38.07 -6.87 -1.62
C LYS A 105 36.91 -5.95 -2.02
N LEU A 106 35.87 -6.50 -2.66
CA LEU A 106 34.68 -5.71 -3.06
C LEU A 106 33.92 -5.16 -1.85
N LEU A 107 33.76 -5.95 -0.79
CA LEU A 107 33.11 -5.47 0.43
C LEU A 107 33.90 -4.32 1.07
N LYS A 108 35.24 -4.39 1.06
CA LYS A 108 36.11 -3.30 1.53
C LYS A 108 36.07 -2.04 0.65
N GLU A 109 35.71 -2.17 -0.63
CA GLU A 109 35.46 -0.99 -1.48
C GLU A 109 34.22 -0.21 -0.99
N ILE A 110 33.18 -0.92 -0.53
CA ILE A 110 31.95 -0.32 0.03
C ILE A 110 32.26 0.37 1.36
N HIS A 111 32.85 -0.35 2.30
CA HIS A 111 33.18 0.17 3.62
C HIS A 111 34.37 -0.57 4.25
N LYS A 112 35.19 0.14 5.05
CA LYS A 112 36.39 -0.43 5.71
C LYS A 112 36.06 -1.62 6.61
N ASP A 113 34.92 -1.55 7.29
CA ASP A 113 34.32 -2.63 8.05
C ASP A 113 33.41 -3.47 7.14
N VAL A 114 33.74 -4.75 7.02
CA VAL A 114 33.04 -5.72 6.18
C VAL A 114 31.62 -5.98 6.66
N GLU A 115 31.36 -5.91 7.97
CA GLU A 115 30.01 -6.11 8.52
C GLU A 115 29.08 -4.98 8.08
N VAL A 116 29.55 -3.73 8.12
CA VAL A 116 28.80 -2.57 7.60
C VAL A 116 28.53 -2.76 6.10
N ALA A 117 29.53 -3.17 5.33
CA ALA A 117 29.36 -3.41 3.88
C ALA A 117 28.30 -4.48 3.59
N ILE A 118 28.28 -5.58 4.34
CA ILE A 118 27.26 -6.63 4.23
C ILE A 118 25.87 -6.06 4.51
N GLU A 119 25.70 -5.30 5.59
CA GLU A 119 24.39 -4.74 5.95
C GLU A 119 23.90 -3.67 4.97
N LEU A 120 24.79 -2.90 4.34
CA LEU A 120 24.42 -2.00 3.24
C LEU A 120 23.91 -2.75 2.01
N CYS A 121 24.53 -3.90 1.68
CA CYS A 121 24.03 -4.80 0.65
C CYS A 121 22.66 -5.37 1.01
N LEU A 122 22.44 -5.75 2.28
CA LEU A 122 21.14 -6.23 2.75
C LEU A 122 20.07 -5.15 2.68
N LEU A 123 20.38 -3.91 3.12
CA LEU A 123 19.50 -2.75 2.99
C LEU A 123 19.07 -2.54 1.54
N PHE A 124 19.99 -2.62 0.57
CA PHE A 124 19.62 -2.59 -0.85
C PHE A 124 18.63 -3.70 -1.21
N CYS A 125 18.92 -4.95 -0.83
CA CYS A 125 18.07 -6.10 -1.16
C CYS A 125 16.66 -6.02 -0.56
N THR A 126 16.47 -5.34 0.59
CA THR A 126 15.12 -5.10 1.15
C THR A 126 14.19 -4.38 0.16
N GLN A 127 14.76 -3.54 -0.71
CA GLN A 127 14.01 -2.75 -1.68
C GLN A 127 13.38 -3.63 -2.77
N LEU A 128 13.81 -4.89 -2.90
CA LEU A 128 13.29 -5.85 -3.87
C LEU A 128 12.27 -6.84 -3.28
N ASN A 129 11.99 -6.79 -1.98
CA ASN A 129 11.09 -7.74 -1.31
C ASN A 129 9.69 -7.81 -1.93
N SER A 130 9.14 -6.67 -2.36
CA SER A 130 7.80 -6.65 -2.98
C SER A 130 7.72 -7.56 -4.22
N THR A 131 8.82 -7.73 -4.95
CA THR A 131 8.86 -8.55 -6.17
C THR A 131 8.59 -10.03 -5.88
N TYR A 132 8.88 -10.51 -4.67
CA TYR A 132 8.53 -11.87 -4.23
C TYR A 132 7.02 -12.14 -4.33
N PHE A 133 6.21 -11.21 -3.83
CA PHE A 133 4.76 -11.31 -3.88
C PHE A 133 4.22 -11.14 -5.30
N ASP A 134 4.84 -10.27 -6.10
CA ASP A 134 4.46 -10.07 -7.51
C ASP A 134 4.72 -11.30 -8.38
N ILE A 135 5.79 -12.05 -8.10
CA ILE A 135 6.09 -13.32 -8.77
C ILE A 135 5.07 -14.38 -8.34
N LYS A 136 4.82 -14.46 -7.04
CA LYS A 136 3.93 -15.47 -6.45
C LYS A 136 2.48 -15.28 -6.89
N ASN A 137 2.02 -14.05 -7.06
CA ASN A 137 0.69 -13.72 -7.57
C ASN A 137 0.61 -13.71 -9.11
N GLY A 138 1.76 -13.78 -9.80
CA GLY A 138 1.89 -13.84 -11.26
C GLY A 138 1.75 -12.49 -11.98
N SER A 139 1.77 -11.36 -11.26
CA SER A 139 1.65 -10.02 -11.86
C SER A 139 2.93 -9.58 -12.57
N GLN A 140 4.10 -9.88 -11.99
CA GLN A 140 5.41 -9.57 -12.56
C GLN A 140 6.37 -10.75 -12.40
N PRO A 141 6.21 -11.81 -13.21
CA PRO A 141 6.98 -13.04 -13.05
C PRO A 141 8.48 -12.87 -13.30
N SER A 142 8.89 -11.79 -13.96
CA SER A 142 10.29 -11.46 -14.24
C SER A 142 11.03 -10.84 -13.05
N GLY A 143 10.29 -10.34 -12.04
CA GLY A 143 10.84 -9.75 -10.83
C GLY A 143 11.56 -8.40 -10.99
N TRP A 144 11.41 -7.73 -12.13
CA TRP A 144 12.02 -6.42 -12.36
C TRP A 144 11.32 -5.33 -11.55
N LYS A 145 12.11 -4.55 -10.82
CA LYS A 145 11.66 -3.38 -10.08
C LYS A 145 12.56 -2.19 -10.37
N SER A 146 11.95 -1.05 -10.65
CA SER A 146 12.70 0.18 -10.84
C SER A 146 13.04 0.83 -9.51
N LEU A 147 14.28 1.29 -9.35
CA LEU A 147 14.73 2.09 -8.22
C LEU A 147 15.43 3.35 -8.73
N ARG A 148 15.12 4.51 -8.11
CA ARG A 148 15.78 5.77 -8.49
C ARG A 148 17.16 5.88 -7.87
N ALA A 149 18.14 6.40 -8.62
CA ALA A 149 19.48 6.59 -8.11
C ALA A 149 19.54 7.64 -7.01
N GLU A 150 18.71 8.69 -7.08
CA GLU A 150 18.56 9.69 -6.01
C GLU A 150 18.13 9.02 -4.70
N TYR A 151 17.08 8.21 -4.76
CA TYR A 151 16.61 7.43 -3.62
C TYR A 151 17.71 6.53 -3.03
N LEU A 152 18.42 5.77 -3.89
CA LEU A 152 19.49 4.86 -3.46
C LEU A 152 20.69 5.62 -2.89
N ARG A 153 21.04 6.77 -3.46
CA ARG A 153 22.10 7.67 -2.98
C ARG A 153 21.80 8.17 -1.57
N ASP A 154 20.54 8.54 -1.31
CA ASP A 154 20.12 9.01 0.00
C ASP A 154 20.01 7.87 1.02
N PHE A 155 19.46 6.72 0.59
CA PHE A 155 19.21 5.59 1.47
C PHE A 155 20.50 4.92 1.97
N LEU A 156 21.51 4.84 1.11
CA LEU A 156 22.80 4.21 1.42
C LEU A 156 23.91 5.26 1.65
N SER A 157 23.55 6.47 2.06
CA SER A 157 24.41 7.66 2.05
C SER A 157 25.45 7.72 3.17
N LEU A 158 26.42 6.81 3.15
CA LEU A 158 27.72 7.05 3.83
C LEU A 158 28.64 7.92 2.98
N ASN A 159 28.49 7.83 1.66
CA ASN A 159 29.14 8.64 0.63
C ASN A 159 28.23 8.64 -0.62
N PRO A 160 28.22 9.70 -1.45
CA PRO A 160 27.38 9.77 -2.65
C PRO A 160 27.51 8.59 -3.63
N LEU A 161 28.64 7.87 -3.61
CA LEU A 161 28.93 6.74 -4.49
C LEU A 161 28.75 5.36 -3.83
N THR A 162 28.41 5.29 -2.54
CA THR A 162 28.29 4.01 -1.80
C THR A 162 27.32 3.06 -2.48
N TYR A 163 26.16 3.54 -2.93
CA TYR A 163 25.15 2.70 -3.58
C TYR A 163 25.67 2.04 -4.87
N LYS A 164 26.53 2.73 -5.65
CA LYS A 164 27.14 2.15 -6.87
C LYS A 164 28.07 0.99 -6.52
N LYS A 165 28.81 1.11 -5.43
CA LYS A 165 29.70 0.05 -4.95
C LYS A 165 28.90 -1.15 -4.41
N VAL A 166 27.78 -0.90 -3.74
CA VAL A 166 26.84 -1.94 -3.32
C VAL A 166 26.29 -2.69 -4.53
N ILE A 167 25.82 -1.98 -5.57
CA ILE A 167 25.34 -2.59 -6.81
C ILE A 167 26.44 -3.46 -7.44
N LYS A 168 27.66 -2.92 -7.60
CA LYS A 168 28.81 -3.66 -8.14
C LYS A 168 29.09 -4.96 -7.37
N ALA A 169 29.05 -4.92 -6.04
CA ALA A 169 29.29 -6.12 -5.22
C ALA A 169 28.16 -7.16 -5.34
N LEU A 170 26.92 -6.72 -5.57
CA LEU A 170 25.77 -7.60 -5.75
C LEU A 170 25.66 -8.18 -7.16
N GLU A 171 26.17 -7.48 -8.17
CA GLU A 171 26.27 -7.95 -9.57
C GLU A 171 27.50 -8.85 -9.81
N GLU A 172 28.40 -8.97 -8.84
CA GLU A 172 29.60 -9.82 -8.95
C GLU A 172 29.21 -11.26 -9.34
N PRO A 173 29.82 -11.84 -10.40
CA PRO A 173 29.58 -13.22 -10.78
C PRO A 173 30.03 -14.19 -9.68
N LEU A 174 29.07 -14.89 -9.06
CA LEU A 174 29.34 -15.94 -8.08
C LEU A 174 29.14 -17.32 -8.70
N LYS A 175 29.65 -18.37 -8.02
CA LYS A 175 29.53 -19.78 -8.49
C LYS A 175 28.10 -20.21 -8.83
N LYS A 176 27.09 -19.66 -8.14
CA LYS A 176 25.67 -19.96 -8.37
C LYS A 176 24.95 -18.89 -9.19
N GLY A 177 25.66 -17.89 -9.70
CA GLY A 177 25.10 -16.67 -10.30
C GLY A 177 25.21 -15.48 -9.34
N ALA A 178 25.33 -14.28 -9.91
CA ALA A 178 25.30 -13.00 -9.19
C ALA A 178 24.02 -12.87 -8.35
N ILE A 179 23.98 -11.99 -7.35
CA ILE A 179 22.77 -11.80 -6.52
C ILE A 179 21.76 -10.91 -7.23
N LEU A 180 22.26 -9.88 -7.92
CA LEU A 180 21.50 -8.82 -8.55
C LEU A 180 21.77 -8.81 -10.05
N GLU A 181 20.74 -8.48 -10.82
CA GLU A 181 20.84 -8.03 -12.20
C GLU A 181 20.33 -6.59 -12.30
N CYS A 182 21.08 -5.73 -12.99
CA CYS A 182 20.69 -4.38 -13.38
C CYS A 182 20.53 -4.33 -14.90
N ASP A 183 19.51 -3.64 -15.41
CA ASP A 183 19.32 -3.49 -16.85
C ASP A 183 20.34 -2.53 -17.49
N HIS A 184 20.94 -1.64 -16.69
CA HIS A 184 21.88 -0.60 -17.11
C HIS A 184 21.33 0.34 -18.20
N ILE A 185 20.00 0.45 -18.28
CA ILE A 185 19.31 1.35 -19.22
C ILE A 185 18.94 2.63 -18.47
N SER A 186 19.75 3.67 -18.64
CA SER A 186 19.48 4.99 -18.07
C SER A 186 18.53 5.80 -18.95
N ILE A 187 17.43 6.28 -18.38
CA ILE A 187 16.45 7.13 -19.08
C ILE A 187 16.56 8.56 -18.55
N ILE A 188 17.08 9.48 -19.36
CA ILE A 188 17.25 10.90 -18.99
C ILE A 188 15.87 11.52 -18.72
N GLY A 189 15.70 12.15 -17.55
CA GLY A 189 14.42 12.77 -17.13
C GLY A 189 13.42 11.80 -16.48
N GLU A 190 13.68 10.49 -16.48
CA GLU A 190 12.90 9.45 -15.80
C GLU A 190 13.80 8.55 -14.92
N LYS A 191 13.26 7.39 -14.51
CA LYS A 191 13.87 6.35 -13.68
C LYS A 191 15.31 6.01 -14.09
N ASN A 192 16.16 5.71 -13.09
CA ASN A 192 17.58 5.48 -13.32
C ASN A 192 17.89 4.08 -13.87
N HIS A 193 17.43 2.99 -13.24
CA HIS A 193 17.60 1.61 -13.74
C HIS A 193 16.49 0.68 -13.21
N PHE A 194 16.35 -0.48 -13.84
CA PHE A 194 15.62 -1.62 -13.29
C PHE A 194 16.56 -2.64 -12.69
N TYR A 195 16.09 -3.27 -11.61
CA TYR A 195 16.82 -4.23 -10.81
C TYR A 195 15.97 -5.47 -10.57
N ARG A 196 16.59 -6.66 -10.55
CA ARG A 196 15.95 -7.89 -10.11
C ARG A 196 16.91 -8.81 -9.38
N LEU A 197 16.37 -9.66 -8.52
CA LEU A 197 17.11 -10.82 -8.03
C LEU A 197 17.30 -11.82 -9.17
N THR A 198 18.47 -12.46 -9.22
CA THR A 198 18.75 -13.50 -10.23
C THR A 198 18.02 -14.81 -9.88
N PRO A 199 17.85 -15.76 -10.83
CA PRO A 199 17.07 -16.99 -10.63
C PRO A 199 17.38 -17.83 -9.35
N PRO A 200 18.63 -17.90 -8.84
CA PRO A 200 18.93 -18.58 -7.57
C PRO A 200 18.22 -18.00 -6.34
N TYR A 201 17.93 -16.71 -6.33
CA TYR A 201 17.36 -15.96 -5.19
C TYR A 201 15.92 -15.50 -5.47
N LEU A 202 15.58 -15.35 -6.75
CA LEU A 202 14.25 -14.96 -7.22
C LEU A 202 13.17 -15.93 -6.72
N GLY A 203 12.16 -15.40 -6.02
CA GLY A 203 11.02 -16.18 -5.55
C GLY A 203 11.32 -17.18 -4.42
N LYS A 204 12.47 -17.10 -3.74
CA LYS A 204 12.88 -18.10 -2.72
C LYS A 204 12.40 -17.82 -1.28
N GLY A 205 11.50 -16.84 -1.11
CA GLY A 205 10.99 -16.42 0.19
C GLY A 205 11.75 -15.24 0.79
N ILE A 206 11.28 -14.80 1.94
CA ILE A 206 11.77 -13.63 2.68
C ILE A 206 12.02 -14.07 4.13
N VAL A 207 13.13 -13.63 4.71
CA VAL A 207 13.50 -13.91 6.11
C VAL A 207 13.75 -12.60 6.86
N SER A 208 13.65 -12.65 8.19
CA SER A 208 13.98 -11.50 9.02
C SER A 208 15.48 -11.44 9.31
N TYR A 209 16.01 -10.23 9.47
CA TYR A 209 17.39 -9.97 9.85
C TYR A 209 17.47 -8.78 10.79
N ASP A 210 18.10 -8.97 11.95
CA ASP A 210 18.37 -7.90 12.90
C ASP A 210 19.69 -7.22 12.54
N LEU A 211 19.62 -5.93 12.19
CA LEU A 211 20.80 -5.13 11.94
C LEU A 211 21.68 -5.08 13.20
N LYS A 212 23.00 -5.15 12.98
CA LYS A 212 24.03 -5.24 14.00
C LYS A 212 24.85 -3.96 14.06
N THR A 213 25.22 -3.40 12.91
CA THR A 213 26.10 -2.23 12.84
C THR A 213 25.38 -0.94 13.13
N LYS A 214 26.09 0.04 13.72
CA LYS A 214 25.50 1.34 14.07
C LYS A 214 25.17 2.14 12.82
N GLU A 215 26.00 2.01 11.78
CA GLU A 215 25.87 2.69 10.50
C GLU A 215 24.60 2.26 9.77
N ALA A 216 24.35 0.96 9.64
CA ALA A 216 23.15 0.47 8.95
C ALA A 216 21.87 0.86 9.72
N LYS A 217 21.88 0.75 11.06
CA LYS A 217 20.77 1.21 11.92
C LYS A 217 20.51 2.70 11.74
N SER A 218 21.55 3.52 11.78
CA SER A 218 21.44 4.97 11.61
C SER A 218 20.85 5.34 10.24
N LEU A 219 21.27 4.68 9.16
CA LEU A 219 20.71 4.90 7.83
C LEU A 219 19.24 4.47 7.73
N LEU A 220 18.88 3.32 8.32
CA LEU A 220 17.50 2.86 8.37
C LEU A 220 16.61 3.85 9.15
N ASN A 221 17.07 4.30 10.31
CA ASN A 221 16.34 5.27 11.14
C ASN A 221 16.17 6.60 10.40
N LYS A 222 17.24 7.11 9.78
CA LYS A 222 17.18 8.32 8.93
C LYS A 222 16.15 8.17 7.80
N HIS A 223 16.09 6.99 7.18
CA HIS A 223 15.08 6.69 6.17
C HIS A 223 13.67 6.73 6.76
N TYR A 224 13.42 6.08 7.90
CA TYR A 224 12.11 6.11 8.55
C TYR A 224 11.67 7.52 8.95
N TYR A 225 12.57 8.32 9.52
CA TYR A 225 12.27 9.74 9.81
C TYR A 225 11.83 10.50 8.57
N ARG A 226 12.56 10.36 7.47
CA ARG A 226 12.22 11.02 6.20
C ARG A 226 10.86 10.56 5.68
N VAL A 227 10.63 9.24 5.60
CA VAL A 227 9.37 8.69 5.07
C VAL A 227 8.18 9.08 5.96
N LEU A 228 8.34 9.04 7.29
CA LEU A 228 7.33 9.47 8.23
C LEU A 228 7.02 10.97 8.12
N SER A 229 8.06 11.79 7.99
CA SER A 229 7.92 13.24 7.80
C SER A 229 7.16 13.57 6.52
N GLU A 230 7.43 12.87 5.42
CA GLU A 230 6.67 13.05 4.18
C GLU A 230 5.24 12.52 4.29
N ALA A 231 5.04 11.36 4.93
CA ALA A 231 3.72 10.78 5.14
C ALA A 231 2.81 11.75 5.95
N LYS A 232 3.34 12.39 6.99
CA LYS A 232 2.59 13.35 7.81
C LYS A 232 2.09 14.58 7.03
N LYS A 233 2.67 14.91 5.88
CA LYS A 233 2.20 16.02 5.03
C LYS A 233 0.95 15.65 4.23
N ASN A 234 0.68 14.36 4.04
CA ASN A 234 -0.49 13.89 3.31
C ASN A 234 -1.65 13.62 4.29
N PRO A 235 -2.84 14.23 4.10
CA PRO A 235 -3.93 14.11 5.06
C PRO A 235 -4.44 12.67 5.29
N ILE A 236 -4.42 11.83 4.25
CA ILE A 236 -4.85 10.43 4.36
C ILE A 236 -3.79 9.63 5.15
N CYS A 237 -2.51 9.84 4.85
CA CYS A 237 -1.42 9.21 5.60
C CYS A 237 -1.40 9.64 7.07
N GLU A 238 -1.58 10.93 7.38
CA GLU A 238 -1.66 11.41 8.76
C GLU A 238 -2.85 10.79 9.50
N ASN A 239 -4.02 10.75 8.87
CA ASN A 239 -5.19 10.06 9.40
C ASN A 239 -4.88 8.59 9.74
N LEU A 240 -4.22 7.86 8.82
CA LEU A 240 -3.87 6.46 9.04
C LEU A 240 -2.90 6.29 10.23
N ILE A 241 -1.88 7.13 10.31
CA ILE A 241 -0.91 7.12 11.42
C ILE A 241 -1.63 7.27 12.77
N ARG A 242 -2.63 8.15 12.85
CA ARG A 242 -3.45 8.33 14.07
C ARG A 242 -4.38 7.14 14.29
N PHE A 243 -5.04 6.65 13.24
CA PHE A 243 -5.93 5.50 13.30
C PHE A 243 -5.26 4.22 13.82
N TYR A 244 -3.96 4.03 13.55
CA TYR A 244 -3.24 2.83 13.96
C TYR A 244 -3.16 2.62 15.49
N GLN A 245 -3.40 3.65 16.29
CA GLN A 245 -3.42 3.52 17.75
C GLN A 245 -4.64 2.73 18.26
N ASP A 246 -5.73 2.72 17.47
CA ASP A 246 -7.03 2.17 17.89
C ASP A 246 -7.23 0.72 17.41
N ILE A 247 -6.28 0.17 16.65
CA ILE A 247 -6.46 -1.14 16.00
C ILE A 247 -5.93 -2.30 16.84
N THR A 248 -6.53 -3.46 16.65
CA THR A 248 -5.98 -4.75 17.10
C THR A 248 -5.96 -5.72 15.92
N LEU A 249 -4.77 -6.22 15.60
CA LEU A 249 -4.58 -7.19 14.53
C LEU A 249 -4.97 -8.59 15.01
N PRO A 250 -5.51 -9.46 14.11
CA PRO A 250 -5.83 -10.83 14.47
C PRO A 250 -4.57 -11.67 14.69
N SER A 251 -4.66 -12.66 15.57
CA SER A 251 -3.66 -13.73 15.69
C SER A 251 -3.73 -14.72 14.52
N ILE A 252 -2.64 -15.45 14.30
CA ILE A 252 -2.59 -16.52 13.28
C ILE A 252 -3.66 -17.59 13.52
N ASP A 253 -3.99 -17.90 14.78
CA ASP A 253 -5.05 -18.85 15.12
C ASP A 253 -6.43 -18.33 14.72
N GLN A 254 -6.71 -17.04 14.95
CA GLN A 254 -7.95 -16.40 14.50
C GLN A 254 -8.05 -16.40 12.96
N ILE A 255 -6.95 -16.13 12.27
CA ILE A 255 -6.88 -16.18 10.80
C ILE A 255 -7.17 -17.60 10.29
N ASN A 256 -6.56 -18.62 10.89
CA ASN A 256 -6.79 -20.01 10.51
C ASN A 256 -8.24 -20.45 10.75
N LYS A 257 -8.82 -20.10 11.89
CA LYS A 257 -10.22 -20.40 12.22
C LYS A 257 -11.18 -19.76 11.21
N GLU A 258 -10.94 -18.49 10.85
CA GLU A 258 -11.76 -17.80 9.85
C GLU A 258 -11.58 -18.41 8.46
N ALA A 259 -10.35 -18.79 8.09
CA ALA A 259 -10.09 -19.46 6.82
C ALA A 259 -10.87 -20.77 6.71
N ASP A 260 -10.92 -21.59 7.76
CA ASP A 260 -11.69 -22.83 7.79
C ASP A 260 -13.19 -22.58 7.63
N ARG A 261 -13.73 -21.56 8.33
CA ARG A 261 -15.12 -21.13 8.19
C ARG A 261 -15.45 -20.72 6.76
N LEU A 262 -14.60 -19.88 6.15
CA LEU A 262 -14.78 -19.38 4.78
C LEU A 262 -14.66 -20.49 3.73
N ILE A 263 -13.75 -21.45 3.92
CA ILE A 263 -13.62 -22.61 3.04
C ILE A 263 -14.89 -23.46 3.11
N ALA A 264 -15.40 -23.74 4.32
CA ALA A 264 -16.63 -24.49 4.52
C ALA A 264 -17.85 -23.81 3.88
N SER A 265 -17.92 -22.47 3.93
CA SER A 265 -18.99 -21.70 3.30
C SER A 265 -18.82 -21.51 1.78
N GLY A 266 -17.80 -22.11 1.17
CA GLY A 266 -17.53 -21.98 -0.27
C GLY A 266 -17.11 -20.57 -0.70
N TYR A 267 -16.47 -19.80 0.18
CA TYR A 267 -16.10 -18.40 -0.06
C TYR A 267 -15.28 -18.21 -1.34
N VAL A 268 -15.64 -17.16 -2.08
CA VAL A 268 -14.94 -16.69 -3.27
C VAL A 268 -14.46 -15.27 -3.01
N THR A 269 -13.17 -15.04 -3.22
CA THR A 269 -12.53 -13.71 -3.07
C THR A 269 -13.14 -12.68 -4.02
N LYS A 270 -12.95 -11.38 -3.74
CA LYS A 270 -13.34 -10.28 -4.65
C LYS A 270 -12.76 -10.43 -6.07
N LYS A 271 -11.69 -11.22 -6.26
CA LYS A 271 -11.06 -11.53 -7.56
C LYS A 271 -11.63 -12.80 -8.24
N GLY A 272 -12.69 -13.39 -7.71
CA GLY A 272 -13.31 -14.60 -8.26
C GLY A 272 -12.58 -15.90 -7.96
N LYS A 273 -11.61 -15.90 -7.04
CA LYS A 273 -10.84 -17.11 -6.67
C LYS A 273 -11.39 -17.78 -5.43
N LYS A 274 -11.48 -19.12 -5.43
CA LYS A 274 -11.93 -19.91 -4.27
C LYS A 274 -10.81 -20.07 -3.24
N LEU A 275 -11.11 -19.88 -1.96
CA LEU A 275 -10.14 -20.03 -0.88
C LEU A 275 -9.83 -21.52 -0.62
N ARG A 276 -8.56 -21.87 -0.39
CA ARG A 276 -8.12 -23.24 -0.09
C ARG A 276 -6.82 -23.26 0.73
N LYS A 277 -6.59 -24.31 1.52
CA LYS A 277 -5.28 -24.58 2.15
C LYS A 277 -4.38 -25.39 1.22
N LEU A 278 -3.08 -25.08 1.19
CA LEU A 278 -2.04 -25.84 0.49
C LEU A 278 -1.75 -27.18 1.17
N ASN A 279 -1.88 -27.26 2.50
CA ASN A 279 -1.59 -28.47 3.29
C ASN A 279 -0.21 -29.09 2.97
N GLY A 280 0.80 -28.24 2.77
CA GLY A 280 2.17 -28.68 2.43
C GLY A 280 2.41 -29.08 0.97
N HIS A 281 1.40 -29.02 0.10
CA HIS A 281 1.58 -29.27 -1.33
C HIS A 281 2.07 -28.02 -2.09
N ALA A 282 2.77 -28.24 -3.21
CA ALA A 282 3.07 -27.17 -4.16
C ALA A 282 1.80 -26.72 -4.89
N ARG A 283 1.74 -25.46 -5.34
CA ARG A 283 0.55 -24.92 -6.07
C ARG A 283 0.20 -25.77 -7.31
N THR A 284 1.21 -26.25 -8.02
CA THR A 284 1.06 -27.06 -9.24
C THR A 284 0.40 -28.43 -8.99
N TYR A 285 0.32 -28.87 -7.74
CA TYR A 285 -0.47 -30.04 -7.35
C TYR A 285 -1.96 -29.87 -7.69
N TYR A 286 -2.48 -28.63 -7.59
CA TYR A 286 -3.87 -28.33 -7.88
C TYR A 286 -4.06 -28.00 -9.36
N LYS A 287 -4.83 -28.84 -10.07
CA LYS A 287 -5.12 -28.67 -11.52
C LYS A 287 -5.64 -27.27 -11.86
N ASN A 288 -6.48 -26.71 -11.01
CA ASN A 288 -7.08 -25.38 -11.17
C ASN A 288 -6.45 -24.30 -10.28
N HIS A 289 -5.16 -24.40 -9.94
CA HIS A 289 -4.46 -23.45 -9.06
C HIS A 289 -4.60 -21.96 -9.44
N LYS A 290 -4.85 -21.64 -10.72
CA LYS A 290 -5.08 -20.26 -11.18
C LYS A 290 -6.41 -19.67 -10.66
N GLU A 291 -7.41 -20.52 -10.41
CA GLU A 291 -8.72 -20.18 -9.86
C GLU A 291 -8.77 -20.24 -8.33
N LEU A 292 -7.67 -20.66 -7.70
CA LEU A 292 -7.57 -20.80 -6.25
C LEU A 292 -6.77 -19.65 -5.64
N SER A 293 -7.15 -19.29 -4.42
CA SER A 293 -6.38 -18.45 -3.52
C SER A 293 -5.99 -19.29 -2.31
N PHE A 294 -4.72 -19.24 -1.91
CA PHE A 294 -4.23 -20.08 -0.83
C PHE A 294 -4.17 -19.34 0.51
N VAL A 295 -4.54 -20.02 1.59
CA VAL A 295 -4.55 -19.47 2.96
C VAL A 295 -3.13 -19.13 3.41
N GLU A 296 -2.18 -20.03 3.17
CA GLU A 296 -0.77 -19.86 3.53
C GLU A 296 -0.14 -18.67 2.79
N ASP A 297 -0.58 -18.40 1.56
CA ASP A 297 -0.14 -17.22 0.81
C ASP A 297 -0.67 -15.92 1.45
N ALA A 298 -1.88 -15.94 2.00
CA ALA A 298 -2.49 -14.82 2.69
C ALA A 298 -1.86 -14.57 4.08
N ILE A 299 -1.56 -15.65 4.82
CA ILE A 299 -0.83 -15.58 6.10
C ILE A 299 0.57 -15.00 5.89
N GLU A 300 1.31 -15.46 4.87
CA GLU A 300 2.64 -14.93 4.60
C GLU A 300 2.61 -13.44 4.24
N ILE A 301 1.59 -12.97 3.51
CA ILE A 301 1.39 -11.53 3.26
C ILE A 301 1.10 -10.81 4.57
N PHE A 302 0.22 -11.35 5.42
CA PHE A 302 -0.12 -10.76 6.71
C PHE A 302 1.13 -10.60 7.59
N GLU A 303 1.87 -11.69 7.84
CA GLU A 303 3.10 -11.67 8.63
C GLU A 303 4.13 -10.71 8.04
N TYR A 304 4.32 -10.71 6.71
CA TYR A 304 5.24 -9.75 6.08
C TYR A 304 4.87 -8.29 6.36
N LEU A 305 3.57 -7.97 6.39
CA LEU A 305 3.07 -6.63 6.62
C LEU A 305 3.06 -6.23 8.11
N THR A 306 3.02 -7.19 9.04
CA THR A 306 2.78 -6.93 10.47
C THR A 306 3.94 -7.32 11.41
N ASP A 307 4.86 -8.18 10.97
CA ASP A 307 5.97 -8.69 11.81
C ASP A 307 6.96 -7.61 12.23
N ASN A 308 7.10 -6.58 11.40
CA ASN A 308 7.89 -5.41 11.70
C ASN A 308 6.88 -4.29 11.98
N VAL A 309 7.07 -3.54 13.08
CA VAL A 309 6.23 -2.41 13.52
C VAL A 309 5.53 -1.69 12.37
N LEU A 310 4.25 -1.36 12.57
CA LEU A 310 3.31 -0.71 11.64
C LEU A 310 3.98 0.04 10.47
N LEU A 311 3.65 -0.40 9.25
CA LEU A 311 4.14 0.21 8.01
C LEU A 311 3.75 1.69 7.95
N ILE A 312 4.73 2.57 7.71
CA ILE A 312 4.45 3.98 7.42
C ILE A 312 3.66 4.04 6.09
N PRO A 313 2.46 4.63 6.06
CA PRO A 313 1.65 4.71 4.84
C PRO A 313 2.35 5.57 3.79
N THR A 314 2.28 5.14 2.53
CA THR A 314 2.92 5.84 1.42
C THR A 314 1.89 6.26 0.38
N PHE A 315 1.92 7.51 -0.04
CA PHE A 315 1.09 7.98 -1.16
C PHE A 315 1.82 7.76 -2.49
N GLY A 316 1.09 7.27 -3.49
CA GLY A 316 1.64 7.06 -4.82
C GLY A 316 1.61 8.31 -5.69
N GLY A 317 2.39 8.34 -6.77
CA GLY A 317 2.43 9.48 -7.69
C GLY A 317 1.26 9.56 -8.69
N VAL A 318 1.45 10.35 -9.75
CA VAL A 318 0.43 10.61 -10.80
C VAL A 318 -0.05 9.35 -11.52
N LYS A 319 0.72 8.24 -11.51
CA LYS A 319 0.31 6.97 -12.14
C LYS A 319 -0.79 6.25 -11.34
N SER A 320 -0.79 6.38 -10.03
CA SER A 320 -1.82 5.83 -9.13
C SER A 320 -2.87 6.87 -8.72
N GLY A 321 -2.80 8.08 -9.28
CA GLY A 321 -3.70 9.19 -8.93
C GLY A 321 -3.54 9.67 -7.49
N GLY A 322 -2.36 9.51 -6.85
CA GLY A 322 -2.20 9.92 -5.45
C GLY A 322 -2.61 8.86 -4.42
N ARG A 323 -3.10 7.68 -4.85
CA ARG A 323 -3.63 6.67 -3.93
C ARG A 323 -2.62 6.31 -2.86
N VAL A 324 -3.08 6.31 -1.61
CA VAL A 324 -2.30 5.84 -0.47
C VAL A 324 -2.32 4.31 -0.42
N VAL A 325 -1.15 3.75 -0.14
CA VAL A 325 -0.93 2.33 0.08
C VAL A 325 -0.34 2.15 1.47
N ASP A 326 -0.98 1.28 2.23
CA ASP A 326 -0.54 0.83 3.54
C ASP A 326 -0.75 -0.68 3.71
N TYR A 327 -0.56 -1.21 4.92
CA TYR A 327 -0.75 -2.64 5.15
C TYR A 327 -2.21 -3.07 4.99
N PHE A 328 -3.22 -2.25 5.31
CA PHE A 328 -4.63 -2.63 5.13
C PHE A 328 -5.04 -2.71 3.65
N THR A 329 -4.46 -1.83 2.84
CA THR A 329 -4.62 -1.82 1.39
C THR A 329 -4.03 -3.08 0.75
N LEU A 330 -2.91 -3.57 1.28
CA LEU A 330 -2.20 -4.75 0.79
C LEU A 330 -2.67 -6.07 1.41
N MET A 331 -3.29 -6.01 2.58
CA MET A 331 -3.77 -7.16 3.33
C MET A 331 -4.94 -7.84 2.60
N PRO A 332 -4.99 -9.18 2.56
CA PRO A 332 -6.14 -9.91 2.06
C PRO A 332 -7.42 -9.47 2.77
N SER A 333 -8.45 -9.09 2.00
CA SER A 333 -9.65 -8.46 2.55
C SER A 333 -10.36 -9.30 3.62
N TRP A 334 -10.33 -10.62 3.49
CA TRP A 334 -10.95 -11.52 4.47
C TRP A 334 -10.16 -11.60 5.78
N ILE A 335 -8.85 -11.35 5.77
CA ILE A 335 -8.04 -11.17 6.99
C ILE A 335 -8.30 -9.79 7.56
N ARG A 336 -8.35 -8.76 6.72
CA ARG A 336 -8.64 -7.39 7.16
C ARG A 336 -9.96 -7.32 7.93
N ASN A 337 -10.99 -8.06 7.51
CA ASN A 337 -12.28 -8.16 8.21
C ASN A 337 -12.18 -8.63 9.68
N LEU A 338 -11.07 -9.25 10.09
CA LEU A 338 -10.83 -9.69 11.47
C LEU A 338 -10.20 -8.60 12.35
N VAL A 339 -9.74 -7.49 11.77
CA VAL A 339 -9.13 -6.39 12.49
C VAL A 339 -10.19 -5.73 13.38
N LEU A 340 -9.86 -5.52 14.64
CA LEU A 340 -10.73 -4.82 15.58
C LEU A 340 -10.30 -3.36 15.70
N ILE A 341 -11.27 -2.48 15.94
CA ILE A 341 -11.04 -1.08 16.29
C ILE A 341 -11.62 -0.90 17.69
N ASN A 342 -10.80 -0.47 18.65
CA ASN A 342 -11.16 -0.38 20.07
C ASN A 342 -11.83 -1.66 20.60
N GLY A 343 -11.32 -2.83 20.15
CA GLY A 343 -11.83 -4.14 20.55
C GLY A 343 -13.14 -4.58 19.88
N GLN A 344 -13.71 -3.78 18.97
CA GLN A 344 -14.93 -4.12 18.25
C GLN A 344 -14.69 -4.40 16.77
N ALA A 345 -15.56 -5.22 16.18
CA ALA A 345 -15.56 -5.43 14.73
C ALA A 345 -15.87 -4.12 14.01
N HIS A 346 -15.10 -3.80 12.99
CA HIS A 346 -15.28 -2.57 12.22
C HIS A 346 -16.44 -2.69 11.23
N VAL A 347 -16.92 -1.53 10.76
CA VAL A 347 -17.85 -1.42 9.64
C VAL A 347 -17.09 -0.78 8.47
N GLU A 348 -17.37 -1.21 7.24
CA GLU A 348 -16.84 -0.60 6.01
C GLU A 348 -17.93 0.31 5.40
N CYS A 349 -17.54 1.47 4.87
CA CYS A 349 -18.38 2.33 4.06
C CYS A 349 -17.69 2.60 2.73
N ASP A 350 -18.32 2.23 1.63
CA ASP A 350 -17.81 2.41 0.27
C ASP A 350 -18.81 3.19 -0.60
N TYR A 351 -18.35 3.73 -1.72
CA TYR A 351 -19.24 4.38 -2.67
C TYR A 351 -19.87 3.37 -3.62
N SER A 352 -21.15 3.58 -3.93
CA SER A 352 -21.85 2.79 -4.93
C SER A 352 -21.37 3.12 -6.35
N CYS A 353 -20.62 2.22 -6.99
CA CYS A 353 -20.26 2.38 -8.41
C CYS A 353 -19.50 3.71 -8.67
N LEU A 354 -18.47 3.99 -7.87
CA LEU A 354 -17.79 5.29 -7.88
C LEU A 354 -17.19 5.65 -9.25
N HIS A 355 -16.35 4.78 -9.82
CA HIS A 355 -15.59 5.10 -11.04
C HIS A 355 -16.46 5.44 -12.25
N PRO A 356 -17.55 4.69 -12.55
CA PRO A 356 -18.50 5.11 -13.59
C PRO A 356 -19.12 6.49 -13.33
N ASN A 357 -19.53 6.80 -12.11
CA ASN A 357 -20.11 8.10 -11.78
C ASN A 357 -19.09 9.25 -11.83
N ILE A 358 -17.82 8.98 -11.48
CA ILE A 358 -16.72 9.92 -11.73
C ILE A 358 -16.54 10.12 -13.24
N ALA A 359 -16.55 9.06 -14.05
CA ALA A 359 -16.38 9.17 -15.50
C ALA A 359 -17.49 10.01 -16.15
N ILE A 360 -18.75 9.82 -15.74
CA ILE A 360 -19.88 10.66 -16.16
C ILE A 360 -19.58 12.13 -15.85
N THR A 361 -19.14 12.42 -14.63
CA THR A 361 -18.87 13.81 -14.20
C THR A 361 -17.69 14.44 -14.96
N LEU A 362 -16.63 13.68 -15.22
CA LEU A 362 -15.40 14.21 -15.83
C LEU A 362 -15.45 14.34 -17.36
N TYR A 363 -16.34 13.61 -18.03
CA TYR A 363 -16.37 13.50 -19.49
C TYR A 363 -17.72 13.91 -20.09
N ASP A 364 -18.52 14.71 -19.38
CA ASP A 364 -19.80 15.24 -19.85
C ASP A 364 -20.86 14.15 -20.12
N GLY A 365 -20.91 13.14 -19.26
CA GLY A 365 -22.00 12.17 -19.22
C GLY A 365 -23.27 12.76 -18.62
N SER A 366 -24.41 12.10 -18.89
CA SER A 366 -25.74 12.58 -18.52
C SER A 366 -26.39 11.77 -17.39
N ALA A 367 -26.04 10.48 -17.25
CA ALA A 367 -26.56 9.61 -16.22
C ALA A 367 -26.29 10.13 -14.81
N SER A 368 -27.16 9.73 -13.89
CA SER A 368 -27.13 10.15 -12.49
C SER A 368 -27.34 8.92 -11.62
N TYR A 369 -26.53 8.76 -10.57
CA TYR A 369 -26.68 7.66 -9.60
C TYR A 369 -26.60 6.27 -10.23
N LEU A 370 -25.67 6.09 -11.18
CA LEU A 370 -25.49 4.82 -11.86
C LEU A 370 -25.17 3.71 -10.85
N THR A 371 -25.89 2.59 -10.89
CA THR A 371 -25.59 1.42 -10.05
C THR A 371 -25.31 0.18 -10.88
N HIS A 372 -24.51 -0.74 -10.33
CA HIS A 372 -24.25 -2.03 -10.99
C HIS A 372 -25.53 -2.86 -11.21
N GLY A 373 -26.55 -2.67 -10.37
CA GLY A 373 -27.83 -3.38 -10.49
C GLY A 373 -28.60 -2.92 -11.73
N ASP A 374 -28.71 -1.60 -11.90
CA ASP A 374 -29.43 -1.00 -13.03
C ASP A 374 -28.81 -1.41 -14.38
N LEU A 375 -27.47 -1.36 -14.49
CA LEU A 375 -26.78 -1.86 -15.70
C LEU A 375 -27.01 -3.34 -15.93
N GLY A 376 -26.99 -4.16 -14.86
CA GLY A 376 -27.21 -5.59 -14.97
C GLY A 376 -28.59 -5.91 -15.52
N SER A 377 -29.61 -5.18 -15.04
CA SER A 377 -30.98 -5.27 -15.52
C SER A 377 -31.11 -4.79 -16.98
N GLU A 378 -30.52 -3.66 -17.33
CA GLU A 378 -30.65 -3.08 -18.69
C GLU A 378 -29.93 -3.92 -19.75
N LEU A 379 -28.74 -4.42 -19.44
CA LEU A 379 -27.95 -5.25 -20.36
C LEU A 379 -28.32 -6.75 -20.29
N ASN A 380 -29.21 -7.15 -19.37
CA ASN A 380 -29.53 -8.54 -19.07
C ASN A 380 -28.27 -9.40 -18.79
N ILE A 381 -27.37 -8.88 -17.95
CA ILE A 381 -26.14 -9.57 -17.53
C ILE A 381 -26.04 -9.61 -16.00
N ASP A 382 -25.40 -10.66 -15.48
CA ASP A 382 -25.20 -10.82 -14.03
C ASP A 382 -24.45 -9.62 -13.42
N VAL A 383 -24.93 -9.12 -12.27
CA VAL A 383 -24.36 -7.96 -11.58
C VAL A 383 -22.88 -8.14 -11.21
N ASN A 384 -22.42 -9.36 -10.93
CA ASN A 384 -21.01 -9.61 -10.67
C ASN A 384 -20.17 -9.52 -11.95
N THR A 385 -20.76 -9.85 -13.10
CA THR A 385 -20.14 -9.60 -14.41
C THR A 385 -19.99 -8.11 -14.65
N VAL A 386 -21.03 -7.30 -14.38
CA VAL A 386 -20.94 -5.83 -14.48
C VAL A 386 -19.82 -5.29 -13.59
N LYS A 387 -19.80 -5.68 -12.31
CA LYS A 387 -18.74 -5.28 -11.36
C LYS A 387 -17.36 -5.66 -11.88
N LYS A 388 -17.17 -6.90 -12.33
CA LYS A 388 -15.89 -7.39 -12.85
C LYS A 388 -15.44 -6.62 -14.09
N GLU A 389 -16.36 -6.32 -15.01
CA GLU A 389 -16.04 -5.55 -16.21
C GLU A 389 -15.69 -4.09 -15.87
N HIS A 390 -16.42 -3.44 -14.96
CA HIS A 390 -16.11 -2.07 -14.51
C HIS A 390 -14.74 -1.93 -13.86
N LEU A 391 -14.21 -2.97 -13.20
CA LEU A 391 -12.84 -2.94 -12.64
C LEU A 391 -11.77 -2.65 -13.70
N SER A 392 -12.04 -2.88 -14.98
CA SER A 392 -11.06 -2.73 -16.05
C SER A 392 -11.55 -1.89 -17.24
N PHE A 393 -12.85 -1.67 -17.41
CA PHE A 393 -13.44 -1.04 -18.59
C PHE A 393 -12.74 0.27 -18.99
N PHE A 394 -12.65 1.23 -18.06
CA PHE A 394 -12.03 2.54 -18.33
C PHE A 394 -10.51 2.47 -18.54
N ASN A 395 -9.88 1.34 -18.25
CA ASN A 395 -8.45 1.12 -18.39
C ASN A 395 -8.10 0.28 -19.63
N LYS A 396 -9.10 -0.28 -20.32
CA LYS A 396 -8.94 -1.02 -21.57
C LYS A 396 -8.52 -0.10 -22.72
N GLU A 397 -7.83 -0.68 -23.71
CA GLU A 397 -7.66 -0.04 -25.02
C GLU A 397 -9.00 0.10 -25.74
N VAL A 398 -9.12 1.02 -26.69
CA VAL A 398 -10.41 1.32 -27.34
C VAL A 398 -11.01 0.06 -27.99
N TRP A 399 -10.21 -0.73 -28.70
CA TRP A 399 -10.68 -1.99 -29.30
C TRP A 399 -11.11 -3.03 -28.26
N GLN A 400 -10.50 -3.04 -27.06
CA GLN A 400 -10.89 -3.91 -25.95
C GLN A 400 -12.16 -3.41 -25.25
N MET A 401 -12.34 -2.08 -25.18
CA MET A 401 -13.58 -1.49 -24.69
C MET A 401 -14.74 -1.93 -25.58
N GLN A 402 -14.60 -1.85 -26.91
CA GLN A 402 -15.61 -2.28 -27.87
C GLN A 402 -16.02 -3.76 -27.73
N GLN A 403 -15.13 -4.61 -27.21
CA GLN A 403 -15.42 -6.02 -26.94
C GLN A 403 -16.10 -6.26 -25.58
N SER A 404 -16.15 -5.25 -24.70
CA SER A 404 -16.76 -5.39 -23.38
C SER A 404 -18.29 -5.40 -23.50
N PRO A 405 -18.99 -6.23 -22.71
CA PRO A 405 -20.46 -6.22 -22.67
C PRO A 405 -21.05 -4.90 -22.16
N LEU A 406 -20.24 -4.03 -21.55
CA LEU A 406 -20.67 -2.71 -21.08
C LEU A 406 -20.64 -1.64 -22.18
N TYR A 407 -19.93 -1.88 -23.29
CA TYR A 407 -19.78 -0.89 -24.35
C TYR A 407 -21.11 -0.47 -24.99
N PRO A 408 -22.03 -1.40 -25.34
CA PRO A 408 -23.32 -1.03 -25.93
C PRO A 408 -24.12 -0.06 -25.05
N TYR A 409 -24.10 -0.27 -23.73
CA TYR A 409 -24.75 0.64 -22.78
C TYR A 409 -24.19 2.05 -22.88
N TYR A 410 -22.87 2.21 -22.76
CA TYR A 410 -22.24 3.53 -22.81
C TYR A 410 -22.33 4.16 -24.19
N GLN A 411 -22.35 3.37 -25.26
CA GLN A 411 -22.51 3.88 -26.62
C GLN A 411 -23.92 4.44 -26.85
N HIS A 412 -24.94 3.79 -26.29
CA HIS A 412 -26.33 4.21 -26.47
C HIS A 412 -26.72 5.34 -25.52
N ASN A 413 -26.41 5.18 -24.23
CA ASN A 413 -26.88 6.07 -23.18
C ASN A 413 -25.90 7.21 -22.86
N GLU A 414 -24.61 7.01 -23.09
CA GLU A 414 -23.55 7.98 -22.76
C GLU A 414 -22.61 8.28 -23.94
N PRO A 415 -23.13 8.58 -25.15
CA PRO A 415 -22.32 8.68 -26.36
C PRO A 415 -21.27 9.79 -26.29
N ILE A 416 -21.60 10.93 -25.68
CA ILE A 416 -20.68 12.08 -25.51
C ILE A 416 -19.54 11.69 -24.58
N MET A 417 -19.86 11.13 -23.41
CA MET A 417 -18.88 10.63 -22.44
C MET A 417 -17.93 9.62 -23.07
N LEU A 418 -18.48 8.63 -23.78
CA LEU A 418 -17.69 7.59 -24.43
C LEU A 418 -16.78 8.17 -25.52
N GLN A 419 -17.29 9.11 -26.34
CA GLN A 419 -16.51 9.80 -27.36
C GLN A 419 -15.35 10.59 -26.75
N ASN A 420 -15.60 11.36 -25.69
CA ASN A 420 -14.60 12.15 -25.00
C ASN A 420 -13.50 11.27 -24.39
N ILE A 421 -13.87 10.15 -23.76
CA ILE A 421 -12.92 9.15 -23.24
C ILE A 421 -12.05 8.58 -24.38
N ILE A 422 -12.66 8.19 -25.50
CA ILE A 422 -11.94 7.62 -26.66
C ILE A 422 -10.98 8.66 -27.25
N ALA A 423 -11.43 9.89 -27.44
CA ALA A 423 -10.62 10.98 -27.96
C ALA A 423 -9.40 11.27 -27.06
N GLU A 424 -9.60 11.27 -25.73
CA GLU A 424 -8.48 11.46 -24.79
C GLU A 424 -7.49 10.29 -24.82
N LYS A 425 -7.99 9.05 -24.91
CA LYS A 425 -7.11 7.86 -25.02
C LYS A 425 -6.22 7.89 -26.26
N TYR A 426 -6.68 8.47 -27.37
CA TYR A 426 -5.88 8.60 -28.58
C TYR A 426 -4.90 9.78 -28.54
N SER A 427 -5.30 10.91 -27.96
CA SER A 427 -4.49 12.14 -27.93
C SER A 427 -3.48 12.20 -26.78
N SER A 428 -3.74 11.50 -25.67
CA SER A 428 -2.90 11.53 -24.48
C SER A 428 -1.61 10.73 -24.68
N GLN A 429 -0.48 11.27 -24.21
CA GLN A 429 0.80 10.54 -24.11
C GLN A 429 0.70 9.26 -23.25
N TYR A 430 -0.31 9.15 -22.40
CA TYR A 430 -0.54 8.01 -21.54
C TYR A 430 -1.50 6.97 -22.14
N LYS A 431 -1.98 7.22 -23.36
CA LYS A 431 -2.83 6.32 -24.15
C LYS A 431 -4.05 5.85 -23.34
N HIS A 432 -4.38 4.55 -23.41
CA HIS A 432 -5.50 3.93 -22.72
C HIS A 432 -5.51 4.14 -21.19
N LYS A 433 -4.38 4.47 -20.56
CA LYS A 433 -4.24 4.61 -19.11
C LYS A 433 -4.64 5.99 -18.58
N ILE A 434 -4.87 6.98 -19.44
CA ILE A 434 -5.19 8.34 -19.00
C ILE A 434 -6.48 8.38 -18.17
N THR A 435 -7.51 7.68 -18.63
CA THR A 435 -8.83 7.67 -18.00
C THR A 435 -8.75 7.15 -16.58
N SER A 436 -8.17 5.95 -16.35
CA SER A 436 -8.02 5.39 -15.01
C SER A 436 -7.20 6.28 -14.07
N ARG A 437 -6.16 6.96 -14.58
CA ARG A 437 -5.39 7.92 -13.77
C ARG A 437 -6.22 9.11 -13.31
N ARG A 438 -7.09 9.65 -14.16
CA ARG A 438 -8.02 10.73 -13.77
C ARG A 438 -9.06 10.25 -12.77
N LEU A 439 -9.62 9.06 -12.98
CA LEU A 439 -10.59 8.47 -12.06
C LEU A 439 -9.97 8.26 -10.67
N PHE A 440 -8.75 7.72 -10.59
CA PHE A 440 -8.05 7.56 -9.31
C PHE A 440 -7.69 8.90 -8.65
N ALA A 441 -7.25 9.89 -9.44
CA ALA A 441 -6.97 11.22 -8.91
C ALA A 441 -8.21 11.86 -8.29
N LYS A 442 -9.36 11.75 -8.97
CA LYS A 442 -10.63 12.28 -8.47
C LYS A 442 -11.16 11.51 -7.26
N GLU A 443 -11.00 10.19 -7.23
CA GLU A 443 -11.27 9.37 -6.05
C GLU A 443 -10.45 9.86 -4.84
N VAL A 444 -9.14 10.02 -5.00
CA VAL A 444 -8.26 10.45 -3.90
C VAL A 444 -8.60 11.86 -3.43
N GLU A 445 -8.93 12.76 -4.36
CA GLU A 445 -9.40 14.12 -4.04
C GLU A 445 -10.64 14.08 -3.14
N VAL A 446 -11.67 13.31 -3.53
CA VAL A 446 -12.89 13.13 -2.72
C VAL A 446 -12.57 12.51 -1.36
N MET A 447 -11.81 11.42 -1.33
CA MET A 447 -11.49 10.71 -0.08
C MET A 447 -10.64 11.56 0.87
N THR A 448 -9.76 12.41 0.33
CA THR A 448 -8.99 13.39 1.11
C THR A 448 -9.93 14.39 1.78
N ALA A 449 -10.90 14.94 1.05
CA ALA A 449 -11.87 15.87 1.60
C ALA A 449 -12.77 15.23 2.68
N VAL A 450 -13.22 13.98 2.47
CA VAL A 450 -13.96 13.20 3.48
C VAL A 450 -13.13 13.05 4.75
N ILE A 451 -11.89 12.57 4.63
CA ILE A 451 -11.00 12.32 5.77
C ILE A 451 -10.67 13.63 6.50
N GLN A 452 -10.39 14.71 5.77
CA GLN A 452 -10.13 16.01 6.39
C GLN A 452 -11.34 16.52 7.18
N GLN A 453 -12.56 16.29 6.69
CA GLN A 453 -13.77 16.66 7.42
C GLN A 453 -13.96 15.82 8.69
N LEU A 454 -13.73 14.51 8.62
CA LEU A 454 -13.80 13.60 9.78
C LEU A 454 -12.71 13.91 10.82
N ASN A 455 -11.49 14.21 10.38
CA ASN A 455 -10.37 14.55 11.26
C ASN A 455 -10.64 15.81 12.10
N LYS A 456 -11.38 16.81 11.57
CA LYS A 456 -11.80 18.00 12.34
C LYS A 456 -12.69 17.64 13.52
N GLU A 457 -13.37 16.50 13.46
CA GLU A 457 -14.24 15.96 14.51
C GLU A 457 -13.49 14.96 15.41
N GLY A 458 -12.18 14.75 15.19
CA GLY A 458 -11.39 13.75 15.92
C GLY A 458 -11.68 12.31 15.51
N ILE A 459 -12.34 12.09 14.37
CA ILE A 459 -12.69 10.76 13.86
C ILE A 459 -11.62 10.31 12.88
N PHE A 460 -10.76 9.38 13.31
CA PHE A 460 -9.74 8.75 12.46
C PHE A 460 -10.22 7.40 11.94
N VAL A 461 -9.93 7.11 10.68
CA VAL A 461 -10.51 5.97 9.96
C VAL A 461 -9.45 5.18 9.20
N GLY A 462 -9.70 3.89 9.01
CA GLY A 462 -8.96 3.08 8.06
C GLY A 462 -9.34 3.44 6.63
N TYR A 463 -8.38 3.42 5.71
CA TYR A 463 -8.54 3.79 4.30
C TYR A 463 -8.18 2.62 3.39
N VAL A 464 -9.06 2.30 2.44
CA VAL A 464 -8.82 1.30 1.38
C VAL A 464 -9.42 1.84 0.07
N TYR A 465 -8.67 2.70 -0.61
CA TYR A 465 -9.10 3.34 -1.86
C TYR A 465 -10.43 4.10 -1.72
N ASP A 466 -11.50 3.63 -2.35
CA ASP A 466 -12.84 4.20 -2.31
C ASP A 466 -13.68 3.79 -1.09
N ALA A 467 -13.07 3.11 -0.12
CA ALA A 467 -13.71 2.65 1.10
C ALA A 467 -13.00 3.13 2.36
N LEU A 468 -13.80 3.41 3.40
CA LEU A 468 -13.33 3.65 4.77
C LEU A 468 -13.78 2.50 5.67
N PHE A 469 -12.96 2.12 6.65
CA PHE A 469 -13.37 1.20 7.70
C PHE A 469 -13.08 1.78 9.09
N PHE A 470 -14.02 1.62 10.01
CA PHE A 470 -14.07 2.44 11.22
C PHE A 470 -14.91 1.80 12.34
N HIS A 471 -14.86 2.39 13.53
CA HIS A 471 -15.64 1.94 14.68
C HIS A 471 -17.16 2.11 14.43
N PRO A 472 -18.01 1.11 14.74
CA PRO A 472 -19.44 1.13 14.41
C PRO A 472 -20.21 2.38 14.85
N ASP A 473 -19.81 3.01 15.96
CA ASP A 473 -20.46 4.21 16.50
C ASP A 473 -20.44 5.40 15.53
N TYR A 474 -19.46 5.45 14.63
CA TYR A 474 -19.34 6.53 13.64
C TYR A 474 -20.08 6.23 12.32
N ALA A 475 -20.76 5.10 12.18
CA ALA A 475 -21.32 4.65 10.91
C ALA A 475 -22.29 5.65 10.26
N LYS A 476 -23.21 6.22 11.05
CA LYS A 476 -24.14 7.23 10.56
C LYS A 476 -23.38 8.49 10.09
N ARG A 477 -22.47 8.99 10.93
CA ARG A 477 -21.73 10.22 10.65
C ARG A 477 -20.83 10.09 9.41
N ILE A 478 -20.12 8.98 9.29
CA ILE A 478 -19.22 8.75 8.16
C ILE A 478 -20.00 8.65 6.85
N LYS A 479 -21.14 7.95 6.85
CA LYS A 479 -22.01 7.90 5.68
C LYS A 479 -22.49 9.29 5.29
N GLU A 480 -22.95 10.10 6.24
CA GLU A 480 -23.39 11.48 5.99
C GLU A 480 -22.27 12.36 5.41
N VAL A 481 -21.05 12.26 5.95
CA VAL A 481 -19.91 13.03 5.44
C VAL A 481 -19.53 12.58 4.02
N MET A 482 -19.45 11.27 3.78
CA MET A 482 -19.18 10.74 2.44
C MET A 482 -20.24 11.20 1.43
N ASP A 483 -21.53 11.07 1.76
CA ASP A 483 -22.63 11.53 0.91
C ASP A 483 -22.58 13.05 0.69
N THR A 484 -22.25 13.84 1.71
CA THR A 484 -22.19 15.31 1.57
C THR A 484 -21.04 15.72 0.66
N VAL A 485 -19.84 15.17 0.89
CA VAL A 485 -18.63 15.53 0.15
C VAL A 485 -18.74 15.12 -1.31
N ILE A 486 -19.20 13.90 -1.61
CA ILE A 486 -19.27 13.43 -3.01
C ILE A 486 -20.20 14.31 -3.87
N GLN A 487 -21.28 14.83 -3.28
CA GLN A 487 -22.22 15.73 -3.94
C GLN A 487 -21.63 17.13 -4.18
N GLN A 488 -20.77 17.64 -3.28
CA GLN A 488 -20.04 18.89 -3.49
C GLN A 488 -19.11 18.81 -4.70
N TYR A 489 -18.61 17.61 -5.03
CA TYR A 489 -17.83 17.36 -6.23
C TYR A 489 -18.67 17.13 -7.50
N GLY A 490 -20.00 17.24 -7.41
CA GLY A 490 -20.92 17.01 -8.52
C GLY A 490 -21.05 15.55 -8.93
N ILE A 491 -20.45 14.61 -8.19
CA ILE A 491 -20.45 13.20 -8.52
C ILE A 491 -21.71 12.57 -7.92
N LYS A 492 -22.62 12.16 -8.80
CA LYS A 492 -23.92 11.64 -8.41
C LYS A 492 -23.81 10.16 -8.01
N THR A 493 -23.41 9.91 -6.77
CA THR A 493 -23.43 8.57 -6.15
C THR A 493 -23.75 8.69 -4.66
N VAL A 494 -23.88 7.56 -3.99
CA VAL A 494 -24.17 7.44 -2.56
C VAL A 494 -23.21 6.46 -1.90
N ALA A 495 -22.86 6.78 -0.65
CA ALA A 495 -22.12 5.91 0.23
C ALA A 495 -23.01 4.79 0.78
N LYS A 496 -22.43 3.60 0.96
CA LYS A 496 -23.11 2.38 1.42
C LYS A 496 -22.32 1.78 2.57
N LEU A 497 -23.02 1.51 3.67
CA LEU A 497 -22.46 0.75 4.78
C LEU A 497 -22.50 -0.73 4.45
N SER A 498 -21.45 -1.46 4.79
CA SER A 498 -21.46 -2.91 4.78
C SER A 498 -22.51 -3.40 5.78
N ASN A 499 -23.51 -4.17 5.33
CA ASN A 499 -24.54 -4.72 6.22
C ASN A 499 -23.89 -5.53 7.35
N LYS A 500 -24.20 -5.17 8.61
CA LYS A 500 -23.79 -5.90 9.83
C LYS A 500 -24.17 -7.40 9.78
N GLU A 501 -25.18 -7.75 8.98
CA GLU A 501 -25.70 -9.13 8.86
C GLU A 501 -24.75 -10.12 8.17
N LYS A 502 -23.62 -9.68 7.59
CA LYS A 502 -22.63 -10.61 6.98
C LYS A 502 -21.44 -10.95 7.86
N GLN A 503 -21.40 -10.50 9.13
CA GLN A 503 -20.29 -10.82 10.03
C GLN A 503 -20.78 -11.21 11.44
N ASN A 504 -20.60 -12.50 11.77
CA ASN A 504 -20.60 -13.17 13.08
C ASN A 504 -21.80 -13.01 14.03
N PRO A 505 -22.64 -14.06 14.18
CA PRO A 505 -23.41 -14.33 15.40
C PRO A 505 -22.53 -14.90 16.55
N ASP A 506 -21.34 -15.43 16.26
CA ASP A 506 -20.62 -16.33 17.20
C ASP A 506 -19.49 -15.68 18.03
N MET A 507 -19.44 -14.34 18.14
CA MET A 507 -18.52 -13.68 19.09
C MET A 507 -19.17 -13.37 20.45
N GLU A 508 -20.49 -13.47 20.60
CA GLU A 508 -21.18 -13.33 21.88
C GLU A 508 -21.07 -14.58 22.77
N THR A 509 -20.94 -15.77 22.18
CA THR A 509 -20.86 -17.05 22.92
C THR A 509 -19.52 -17.30 23.64
N LEU A 510 -18.51 -16.46 23.41
CA LEU A 510 -17.23 -16.49 24.16
C LEU A 510 -17.23 -15.61 25.42
N LYS A 511 -18.27 -14.80 25.65
CA LYS A 511 -18.42 -14.00 26.88
C LYS A 511 -19.22 -14.72 27.98
N GLU A 512 -20.04 -15.72 27.65
CA GLU A 512 -20.94 -16.38 28.62
C GLU A 512 -20.43 -17.71 29.19
N SER A 513 -19.31 -18.26 28.71
CA SER A 513 -18.79 -19.56 29.18
C SER A 513 -17.80 -19.48 30.36
N LYS A 514 -17.76 -18.34 31.08
CA LYS A 514 -16.89 -18.16 32.27
C LYS A 514 -17.62 -18.05 33.61
N LEU A 515 -18.90 -18.40 33.68
CA LEU A 515 -19.70 -18.16 34.89
C LEU A 515 -20.62 -19.32 35.29
N ILE A 516 -20.13 -20.55 35.30
CA ILE A 516 -20.76 -21.63 36.07
C ILE A 516 -19.66 -22.53 36.61
N TRP A 517 -19.28 -22.34 37.88
CA TRP A 517 -18.86 -23.36 38.85
C TRP A 517 -18.70 -22.65 40.20
N HIS A 518 -19.71 -22.75 41.07
CA HIS A 518 -19.63 -22.91 42.54
C HIS A 518 -21.05 -22.73 43.11
N CYS A 519 -21.73 -23.84 43.39
CA CYS A 519 -22.48 -24.09 44.63
C CYS A 519 -23.09 -25.50 44.62
N ILE A 520 -22.60 -26.30 45.58
CA ILE A 520 -23.03 -27.63 46.07
C ILE A 520 -22.65 -28.83 45.21
#